data_AF-A0A9P0PT59-F1
#
_entry.id   AF-A0A9P0PT59-F1
#
_cell.length_a   1.000
_cell.length_b   1.000
_cell.length_c   1.000
_cell.angle_alpha   90.00
_cell.angle_beta   90.00
_cell.angle_gamma   90.00
#
_symmetry.space_group_name_H-M   'P 1'
#
loop_
_entity.id
_entity.type
_entity.pdbx_description
1 polymer ?
#
loop_
_entity_poly.entity_id
_entity_poly.type
_entity_poly.pdbx_seq_one_letter_code
_entity_poly.pdbx_strand_id
1 'polypeptide(L)'
;MPHKPHLIAVLTTDKGAVIDIRNKKHIRTVPKWGGSITKDGKYGLYAPSRGGLELIELKKGSTVRTFIPKVAEGVFSIICLFNKTDEYVLYYHSGRKTLRVFRTSDAEMVANYRVQAELTAVESTPDGNALVLGTIDGCVSVLAIVDQTKTDMNQYLSQMPSRDEGWKKRVEKMKAQTRFKAVGSIAKLSTLFAENNKDKDVSNNNTENHNTENEQNGN
;
A
#
# COMPACT_ATOMS: atom_id res chain seq x y z
N MET A 1 -21.52 7.41 21.65
CA MET A 1 -20.53 6.78 20.75
C MET A 1 -19.81 7.89 20.01
N PRO A 2 -18.51 7.79 19.66
CA PRO A 2 -17.62 8.93 19.51
C PRO A 2 -17.81 9.72 18.20
N HIS A 3 -19.05 10.05 17.83
CA HIS A 3 -19.37 11.15 16.92
C HIS A 3 -19.10 12.52 17.57
N LYS A 4 -19.00 12.58 18.90
CA LYS A 4 -18.74 13.84 19.62
C LYS A 4 -17.25 13.95 19.96
N PRO A 5 -16.63 15.12 19.75
CA PRO A 5 -15.19 15.31 19.93
C PRO A 5 -14.70 15.17 21.39
N HIS A 6 -15.61 15.21 22.37
CA HIS A 6 -15.26 15.03 23.79
C HIS A 6 -15.31 13.56 24.25
N LEU A 7 -15.70 12.64 23.37
CA LEU A 7 -15.76 11.21 23.67
C LEU A 7 -14.51 10.52 23.16
N ILE A 8 -13.81 9.81 24.03
CA ILE A 8 -12.68 8.96 23.66
C ILE A 8 -12.97 7.50 23.93
N ALA A 9 -12.29 6.65 23.18
CA ALA A 9 -12.24 5.22 23.42
C ALA A 9 -10.88 4.86 24.02
N VAL A 10 -10.87 4.16 25.15
CA VAL A 10 -9.69 3.54 25.73
C VAL A 10 -9.80 2.04 25.50
N LEU A 11 -8.82 1.48 24.79
CA LEU A 11 -8.89 0.11 24.30
C LEU A 11 -7.93 -0.76 25.11
N THR A 12 -8.43 -1.91 25.56
CA THR A 12 -7.62 -3.04 26.00
C THR A 12 -7.71 -4.15 24.96
N THR A 13 -7.03 -5.26 25.21
CA THR A 13 -7.01 -6.41 24.31
C THR A 13 -8.39 -7.05 24.09
N ASP A 14 -9.30 -6.91 25.07
CA ASP A 14 -10.55 -7.66 25.17
C ASP A 14 -11.80 -6.79 25.33
N LYS A 15 -11.65 -5.49 25.60
CA LYS A 15 -12.75 -4.54 25.80
C LYS A 15 -12.31 -3.12 25.49
N GLY A 16 -13.27 -2.26 25.17
CA GLY A 16 -13.05 -0.82 25.03
C GLY A 16 -13.96 -0.04 25.97
N ALA A 17 -13.41 0.94 26.67
CA ALA A 17 -14.17 1.87 27.51
C ALA A 17 -14.39 3.18 26.75
N VAL A 18 -15.63 3.69 26.77
CA VAL A 18 -15.97 5.01 26.25
C VAL A 18 -16.01 5.99 27.41
N ILE A 19 -15.20 7.04 27.34
CA ILE A 19 -15.06 8.05 28.38
C ILE A 19 -15.42 9.42 27.80
N ASP A 20 -16.20 10.17 28.56
CA ASP A 20 -16.45 11.58 28.32
C ASP A 20 -15.37 12.41 29.03
N ILE A 21 -14.49 13.04 28.26
CA ILE A 21 -13.41 13.87 28.83
C ILE A 21 -13.99 15.15 29.44
N ARG A 22 -15.00 15.74 28.81
CA ARG A 22 -15.58 17.01 29.28
C ARG A 22 -16.18 16.84 30.67
N ASN A 23 -16.91 15.75 30.87
CA ASN A 23 -17.55 15.44 32.15
C ASN A 23 -16.70 14.54 33.04
N LYS A 24 -15.48 14.16 32.61
CA LYS A 24 -14.57 13.21 33.27
C LYS A 24 -15.28 11.93 33.73
N LYS A 25 -16.20 11.42 32.92
CA LYS A 25 -17.11 10.34 33.29
C LYS A 25 -16.93 9.12 32.39
N HIS A 26 -16.83 7.96 33.03
CA HIS A 26 -17.01 6.68 32.33
C HIS A 26 -18.45 6.54 31.87
N ILE A 27 -18.65 6.39 30.56
CA ILE A 27 -19.99 6.19 30.00
C ILE A 27 -20.34 4.71 30.00
N ARG A 28 -19.44 3.88 29.45
CA ARG A 28 -19.66 2.43 29.34
C ARG A 28 -18.40 1.68 28.93
N THR A 29 -18.43 0.38 29.18
CA THR A 29 -17.45 -0.57 28.68
C THR A 29 -18.13 -1.50 27.67
N VAL A 30 -17.51 -1.69 26.52
CA VAL A 30 -17.95 -2.58 25.45
C VAL A 30 -17.00 -3.77 25.40
N PRO A 31 -17.47 -4.98 25.72
CA PRO A 31 -16.64 -6.17 25.58
C PRO A 31 -16.36 -6.45 24.10
N LYS A 32 -15.25 -7.13 23.83
CA LYS A 32 -14.85 -7.56 22.48
C LYS A 32 -14.78 -6.40 21.49
N TRP A 33 -14.20 -5.27 21.85
CA TRP A 33 -14.05 -4.14 20.94
C TRP A 33 -12.58 -3.80 20.73
N GLY A 34 -12.10 -3.96 19.48
CA GLY A 34 -10.71 -3.71 19.08
C GLY A 34 -10.41 -2.28 18.62
N GLY A 35 -11.34 -1.34 18.78
CA GLY A 35 -11.12 0.08 18.48
C GLY A 35 -11.60 0.57 17.13
N SER A 36 -11.62 -0.29 16.11
CA SER A 36 -12.24 0.07 14.83
C SER A 36 -13.72 0.37 15.01
N ILE A 37 -14.21 1.39 14.31
CA ILE A 37 -15.57 1.91 14.42
C ILE A 37 -16.08 2.38 13.06
N THR A 38 -17.36 2.15 12.79
CA THR A 38 -18.05 2.72 11.63
C THR A 38 -18.26 4.22 11.78
N LYS A 39 -18.47 4.96 10.68
CA LYS A 39 -18.68 6.42 10.72
C LYS A 39 -19.89 6.83 11.55
N ASP A 40 -20.95 6.02 11.54
CA ASP A 40 -22.15 6.24 12.36
C ASP A 40 -21.92 5.98 13.86
N GLY A 41 -20.78 5.39 14.23
CA GLY A 41 -20.41 5.06 15.59
C GLY A 41 -21.23 3.92 16.20
N LYS A 42 -22.01 3.17 15.41
CA LYS A 42 -22.91 2.13 15.90
C LYS A 42 -22.22 0.77 16.03
N TYR A 43 -21.31 0.46 15.10
CA TYR A 43 -20.66 -0.83 15.01
C TYR A 43 -19.15 -0.71 15.22
N GLY A 44 -18.54 -1.78 15.71
CA GLY A 44 -17.09 -1.92 15.82
C GLY A 44 -16.64 -3.31 15.41
N LEU A 45 -15.33 -3.49 15.30
CA LEU A 45 -14.73 -4.79 14.99
C LEU A 45 -14.06 -5.40 16.21
N TYR A 46 -14.05 -6.73 16.21
CA TYR A 46 -13.28 -7.55 17.12
C TYR A 46 -12.46 -8.57 16.35
N ALA A 47 -11.14 -8.50 16.47
CA ALA A 47 -10.21 -9.45 15.89
C ALA A 47 -9.19 -9.87 16.96
N PRO A 48 -9.45 -10.95 17.72
CA PRO A 48 -8.51 -11.41 18.74
C PRO A 48 -7.26 -12.02 18.10
N SER A 49 -6.14 -11.95 18.81
CA SER A 49 -4.84 -12.49 18.36
C SER A 49 -4.84 -13.99 18.07
N ARG A 50 -5.80 -14.74 18.61
CA ARG A 50 -5.97 -16.19 18.38
C ARG A 50 -6.91 -16.54 17.23
N GLY A 51 -7.28 -15.56 16.41
CA GLY A 51 -8.10 -15.77 15.23
C GLY A 51 -9.59 -15.53 15.45
N GLY A 52 -10.26 -15.21 14.33
CA GLY A 52 -11.65 -14.80 14.29
C GLY A 52 -11.82 -13.32 13.99
N LEU A 53 -12.99 -12.96 13.47
CA LEU A 53 -13.34 -11.59 13.13
C LEU A 53 -14.86 -11.43 13.28
N GLU A 54 -15.27 -10.53 14.16
CA GLU A 54 -16.68 -10.28 14.49
C GLU A 54 -17.03 -8.80 14.33
N LEU A 55 -18.24 -8.53 13.82
CA LEU A 55 -18.90 -7.23 13.88
C LEU A 55 -19.67 -7.16 15.20
N ILE A 56 -19.44 -6.13 15.99
CA ILE A 56 -20.14 -5.93 17.27
C ILE A 56 -20.97 -4.64 17.26
N GLU A 57 -22.14 -4.69 17.89
CA GLU A 57 -22.94 -3.49 18.15
C GLU A 57 -22.39 -2.79 19.39
N LEU A 58 -21.89 -1.57 19.26
CA LEU A 58 -21.24 -0.88 20.38
C LEU A 58 -22.22 -0.53 21.51
N LYS A 59 -23.52 -0.36 21.23
CA LYS A 59 -24.54 -0.02 22.24
C LYS A 59 -24.86 -1.18 23.16
N LYS A 60 -24.81 -2.43 22.69
CA LYS A 60 -25.11 -3.61 23.51
C LYS A 60 -23.88 -4.47 23.83
N GLY A 61 -22.83 -4.37 23.01
CA GLY A 61 -21.68 -5.27 23.05
C GLY A 61 -21.98 -6.65 22.48
N SER A 62 -23.09 -6.82 21.77
CA SER A 62 -23.49 -8.08 21.14
C SER A 62 -22.85 -8.23 19.77
N THR A 63 -22.43 -9.46 19.45
CA THR A 63 -22.00 -9.82 18.10
C THR A 63 -23.18 -9.76 17.14
N VAL A 64 -23.03 -9.02 16.05
CA VAL A 64 -24.03 -8.84 14.98
C VAL A 64 -23.75 -9.80 13.83
N ARG A 65 -22.48 -9.94 13.45
CA ARG A 65 -22.01 -10.85 12.40
C ARG A 65 -20.65 -11.43 12.76
N THR A 66 -20.37 -12.60 12.20
CA THR A 66 -19.08 -13.27 12.30
C THR A 66 -18.53 -13.45 10.89
N PHE A 67 -17.45 -12.75 10.56
CA PHE A 67 -16.78 -12.82 9.27
C PHE A 67 -15.81 -14.00 9.19
N ILE A 68 -15.09 -14.24 10.29
CA ILE A 68 -14.19 -15.37 10.43
C ILE A 68 -14.54 -16.04 11.77
N PRO A 69 -14.90 -17.34 11.77
CA PRO A 69 -15.17 -18.05 13.01
C PRO A 69 -13.89 -18.13 13.85
N LYS A 70 -14.06 -18.28 15.17
CA LYS A 70 -12.92 -18.49 16.08
C LYS A 70 -12.32 -19.86 15.82
N VAL A 71 -11.18 -19.84 15.15
CA VAL A 71 -10.33 -21.00 14.94
C VAL A 71 -8.99 -20.64 15.56
N ALA A 72 -8.34 -21.59 16.24
CA ALA A 72 -7.03 -21.37 16.83
C ALA A 72 -6.02 -21.04 15.72
N GLU A 73 -5.79 -19.75 15.52
CA GLU A 73 -4.69 -19.22 14.72
C GLU A 73 -3.53 -18.92 15.68
N GLY A 74 -2.29 -19.10 15.22
CA GLY A 74 -1.10 -18.78 16.00
C GLY A 74 -1.07 -17.30 16.40
N VAL A 75 -0.10 -16.90 17.23
CA VAL A 75 0.04 -15.50 17.62
C VAL A 75 0.66 -14.72 16.47
N PHE A 76 -0.17 -14.01 15.70
CA PHE A 76 0.23 -13.20 14.57
C PHE A 76 -0.30 -11.77 14.67
N SER A 77 0.38 -10.85 13.99
CA SER A 77 -0.08 -9.47 13.84
C SER A 77 -1.30 -9.43 12.93
N ILE A 78 -2.34 -8.73 13.37
CA ILE A 78 -3.60 -8.58 12.65
C ILE A 78 -3.87 -7.10 12.47
N ILE A 79 -4.26 -6.72 11.25
CA ILE A 79 -4.81 -5.38 10.99
C ILE A 79 -6.27 -5.55 10.60
N CYS A 80 -7.16 -4.89 11.33
CA CYS A 80 -8.60 -4.92 11.04
C CYS A 80 -9.19 -3.50 11.07
N LEU A 81 -9.88 -3.13 10.00
CA LEU A 81 -10.51 -1.82 9.87
C LEU A 81 -11.70 -1.88 8.90
N PHE A 82 -12.59 -0.90 9.01
CA PHE A 82 -13.56 -0.62 7.96
C PHE A 82 -12.87 0.12 6.81
N ASN A 83 -13.33 -0.11 5.57
CA ASN A 83 -12.93 0.74 4.46
C ASN A 83 -13.53 2.15 4.61
N LYS A 84 -13.17 3.07 3.71
CA LYS A 84 -13.59 4.47 3.87
C LYS A 84 -15.10 4.66 3.77
N THR A 85 -15.87 3.74 3.20
CA THR A 85 -17.33 3.85 3.05
C THR A 85 -18.12 2.99 4.03
N ASP A 86 -17.46 2.26 4.95
CA ASP A 86 -18.03 1.23 5.82
C ASP A 86 -18.67 0.02 5.08
N GLU A 87 -18.60 -0.02 3.75
CA GLU A 87 -19.13 -1.10 2.90
C GLU A 87 -18.35 -2.41 3.05
N TYR A 88 -17.05 -2.31 3.38
CA TYR A 88 -16.16 -3.45 3.49
C TYR A 88 -15.39 -3.45 4.82
N VAL A 89 -15.10 -4.66 5.31
CA VAL A 89 -14.19 -4.93 6.41
C VAL A 89 -12.90 -5.52 5.85
N LEU A 90 -11.78 -4.95 6.23
CA LEU A 90 -10.44 -5.40 5.86
C LEU A 90 -9.85 -6.23 7.00
N TYR A 91 -9.28 -7.38 6.68
CA TYR A 91 -8.59 -8.26 7.62
C TYR A 91 -7.27 -8.73 7.05
N TYR A 92 -6.18 -8.21 7.59
CA TYR A 92 -4.84 -8.68 7.30
C TYR A 92 -4.36 -9.63 8.39
N HIS A 93 -3.74 -10.74 7.99
CA HIS A 93 -3.12 -11.70 8.90
C HIS A 93 -1.66 -11.94 8.52
N SER A 94 -0.71 -11.53 9.37
CA SER A 94 0.72 -11.52 9.03
C SER A 94 1.29 -12.91 8.75
N GLY A 95 0.91 -13.93 9.53
CA GLY A 95 1.39 -15.30 9.33
C GLY A 95 1.02 -15.92 7.98
N ARG A 96 -0.11 -15.50 7.38
CA ARG A 96 -0.55 -15.95 6.05
C ARG A 96 -0.17 -14.94 4.96
N LYS A 97 0.24 -13.72 5.33
CA LYS A 97 0.43 -12.59 4.41
C LYS A 97 -0.76 -12.40 3.48
N THR A 98 -1.97 -12.50 4.02
CA THR A 98 -3.21 -12.36 3.25
C THR A 98 -4.03 -11.18 3.76
N LEU A 99 -4.45 -10.32 2.85
CA LEU A 99 -5.47 -9.31 3.06
C LEU A 99 -6.81 -9.84 2.53
N ARG A 100 -7.74 -10.09 3.43
CA ARG A 100 -9.12 -10.48 3.12
C ARG A 100 -10.02 -9.27 3.19
N VAL A 101 -10.97 -9.21 2.27
CA VAL A 101 -11.99 -8.16 2.22
C VAL A 101 -13.34 -8.85 2.34
N PHE A 102 -14.12 -8.42 3.32
CA PHE A 102 -15.47 -8.91 3.56
C PHE A 102 -16.47 -7.80 3.31
N ARG A 103 -17.62 -8.11 2.71
CA ARG A 103 -18.73 -7.18 2.60
C ARG A 103 -19.39 -7.05 3.98
N THR A 104 -19.57 -5.82 4.47
CA THR A 104 -20.10 -5.58 5.82
C THR A 104 -21.56 -6.04 5.96
N SER A 105 -22.33 -6.01 4.86
CA SER A 105 -23.77 -6.30 4.84
C SER A 105 -24.13 -7.75 5.11
N ASP A 106 -23.34 -8.71 4.64
CA ASP A 106 -23.64 -10.15 4.69
C ASP A 106 -22.47 -11.00 5.20
N ALA A 107 -21.31 -10.39 5.44
CA ALA A 107 -20.09 -11.06 5.87
C ALA A 107 -19.48 -12.01 4.83
N GLU A 108 -19.85 -11.89 3.55
CA GLU A 108 -19.21 -12.65 2.47
C GLU A 108 -17.81 -12.13 2.18
N MET A 109 -16.87 -13.04 1.93
CA MET A 109 -15.52 -12.68 1.50
C MET A 109 -15.51 -12.36 0.01
N VAL A 110 -15.26 -11.10 -0.32
CA VAL A 110 -15.23 -10.59 -1.69
C VAL A 110 -13.86 -10.78 -2.32
N ALA A 111 -12.79 -10.66 -1.52
CA ALA A 111 -11.44 -10.81 -2.01
C ALA A 111 -10.50 -11.46 -0.97
N ASN A 112 -9.51 -12.18 -1.47
CA ASN A 112 -8.42 -12.74 -0.67
C ASN A 112 -7.11 -12.56 -1.44
N TYR A 113 -6.37 -11.51 -1.09
CA TYR A 113 -5.13 -11.14 -1.76
C TYR A 113 -3.91 -11.49 -0.92
N ARG A 114 -2.92 -12.16 -1.52
CA ARG A 114 -1.64 -12.46 -0.87
C ARG A 114 -0.64 -11.34 -1.16
N VAL A 115 -0.20 -10.66 -0.10
CA VAL A 115 0.85 -9.63 -0.19
C VAL A 115 2.24 -10.28 -0.22
N GLN A 116 3.19 -9.65 -0.91
CA GLN A 116 4.55 -10.16 -1.10
C GLN A 116 5.36 -10.10 0.21
N ALA A 117 5.23 -8.99 0.93
CA ALA A 117 5.90 -8.74 2.21
C ALA A 117 4.87 -8.41 3.30
N GLU A 118 5.35 -8.27 4.54
CA GLU A 118 4.47 -7.92 5.65
C GLU A 118 3.84 -6.53 5.44
N LEU A 119 2.53 -6.44 5.67
CA LEU A 119 1.76 -5.22 5.49
C LEU A 119 1.95 -4.33 6.72
N THR A 120 2.48 -3.13 6.52
CA THR A 120 2.73 -2.15 7.59
C THR A 120 1.66 -1.06 7.61
N ALA A 121 1.06 -0.77 6.46
CA ALA A 121 -0.02 0.21 6.34
C ALA A 121 -1.05 -0.24 5.30
N VAL A 122 -2.31 0.07 5.58
CA VAL A 122 -3.42 -0.09 4.63
C VAL A 122 -4.40 1.05 4.83
N GLU A 123 -4.77 1.70 3.73
CA GLU A 123 -5.78 2.77 3.72
C GLU A 123 -6.69 2.57 2.51
N SER A 124 -7.94 2.99 2.62
CA SER A 124 -8.90 2.94 1.51
C SER A 124 -8.97 4.28 0.79
N THR A 125 -9.20 4.25 -0.51
CA THR A 125 -9.47 5.46 -1.28
C THR A 125 -10.75 6.16 -0.78
N PRO A 126 -10.90 7.49 -0.97
CA PRO A 126 -12.06 8.23 -0.47
C PRO A 126 -13.42 7.69 -0.94
N ASP A 127 -13.48 7.13 -2.14
CA ASP A 127 -14.65 6.50 -2.75
C ASP A 127 -14.89 5.05 -2.27
N GLY A 128 -13.97 4.48 -1.50
CA GLY A 128 -14.08 3.14 -0.92
C GLY A 128 -13.84 1.98 -1.90
N ASN A 129 -13.56 2.25 -3.18
CA ASN A 129 -13.47 1.23 -4.23
C ASN A 129 -12.05 0.66 -4.43
N ALA A 130 -11.03 1.24 -3.79
CA ALA A 130 -9.66 0.73 -3.83
C ALA A 130 -8.97 0.84 -2.47
N LEU A 131 -7.88 0.09 -2.35
CA LEU A 131 -7.02 -0.01 -1.17
C LEU A 131 -5.59 0.33 -1.57
N VAL A 132 -4.93 1.17 -0.78
CA VAL A 132 -3.51 1.45 -0.87
C VAL A 132 -2.82 0.64 0.21
N LEU A 133 -1.85 -0.18 -0.21
CA LEU A 133 -1.08 -1.08 0.64
C LEU A 133 0.36 -0.58 0.71
N GLY A 134 0.89 -0.47 1.93
CA GLY A 134 2.31 -0.25 2.19
C GLY A 134 2.89 -1.47 2.89
N THR A 135 3.97 -2.00 2.34
CA THR A 135 4.66 -3.18 2.88
C THR A 135 6.05 -2.82 3.42
N ILE A 136 6.59 -3.68 4.28
CA ILE A 136 7.88 -3.46 4.98
C ILE A 136 9.09 -3.37 4.05
N ASP A 137 8.99 -3.92 2.84
CA ASP A 137 10.01 -3.86 1.79
C ASP A 137 10.04 -2.51 1.04
N GLY A 138 9.20 -1.55 1.43
CA GLY A 138 9.09 -0.25 0.78
C GLY A 138 8.21 -0.25 -0.47
N CYS A 139 7.55 -1.37 -0.79
CA CYS A 139 6.61 -1.42 -1.90
C CYS A 139 5.28 -0.74 -1.51
N VAL A 140 4.72 0.00 -2.47
CA VAL A 140 3.37 0.57 -2.39
C VAL A 140 2.56 0.01 -3.54
N SER A 141 1.40 -0.57 -3.24
CA SER A 141 0.49 -1.15 -4.23
C SER A 141 -0.91 -0.59 -4.07
N VAL A 142 -1.60 -0.31 -5.18
CA VAL A 142 -3.01 0.10 -5.17
C VAL A 142 -3.83 -1.00 -5.81
N LEU A 143 -4.81 -1.51 -5.07
CA LEU A 143 -5.68 -2.60 -5.50
C LEU A 143 -7.13 -2.12 -5.54
N ALA A 144 -7.80 -2.31 -6.67
CA ALA A 144 -9.23 -2.13 -6.74
C ALA A 144 -9.97 -3.29 -6.06
N ILE A 145 -10.98 -2.98 -5.26
CA ILE A 145 -11.91 -3.97 -4.72
C ILE A 145 -12.90 -4.30 -5.83
N VAL A 146 -12.97 -5.58 -6.23
CA VAL A 146 -13.89 -6.04 -7.26
C VAL A 146 -15.01 -6.83 -6.61
N ASP A 147 -16.13 -6.15 -6.39
CA ASP A 147 -17.36 -6.77 -5.87
C ASP A 147 -18.36 -6.98 -6.99
N GLN A 148 -18.63 -8.24 -7.33
CA GLN A 148 -19.49 -8.62 -8.46
C GLN A 148 -20.96 -8.29 -8.21
N THR A 149 -21.38 -8.13 -6.95
CA THR A 149 -22.77 -7.77 -6.63
C THR A 149 -23.02 -6.28 -6.74
N LYS A 150 -21.97 -5.44 -6.81
CA LYS A 150 -22.09 -3.98 -6.92
C LYS A 150 -22.28 -3.60 -8.39
N THR A 151 -23.44 -3.00 -8.71
CA THR A 151 -23.83 -2.65 -10.09
C THR A 151 -22.83 -1.73 -10.78
N ASP A 152 -22.30 -0.77 -10.02
CA ASP A 152 -21.46 0.30 -10.56
C ASP A 152 -20.00 -0.12 -10.71
N MET A 153 -19.65 -1.35 -10.29
CA MET A 153 -18.29 -1.87 -10.32
C MET A 153 -17.73 -1.93 -11.75
N ASN A 154 -18.54 -2.40 -12.70
CA ASN A 154 -18.11 -2.47 -14.11
C ASN A 154 -17.83 -1.09 -14.69
N GLN A 155 -18.63 -0.10 -14.32
CA GLN A 155 -18.43 1.28 -14.74
C GLN A 155 -17.17 1.88 -14.10
N TYR A 156 -16.96 1.67 -12.80
CA TYR A 156 -15.75 2.10 -12.10
C TYR A 156 -14.49 1.50 -12.74
N LEU A 157 -14.52 0.19 -13.02
CA LEU A 157 -13.42 -0.53 -13.65
C LEU A 157 -13.12 -0.04 -15.08
N SER A 158 -14.13 0.36 -15.86
CA SER A 158 -13.93 0.86 -17.22
C SER A 158 -13.33 2.28 -17.23
N GLN A 159 -13.61 3.10 -16.21
CA GLN A 159 -13.11 4.46 -16.07
C GLN A 159 -11.65 4.54 -15.57
N MET A 160 -11.03 3.41 -15.22
CA MET A 160 -9.66 3.41 -14.72
C MET A 160 -8.67 3.92 -15.78
N PRO A 161 -7.66 4.74 -15.41
CA PRO A 161 -6.69 5.28 -16.37
C PRO A 161 -5.97 4.20 -17.18
N SER A 162 -5.74 3.02 -16.59
CA SER A 162 -5.12 1.89 -17.29
C SER A 162 -5.94 1.34 -18.46
N ARG A 163 -7.25 1.63 -18.52
CA ARG A 163 -8.18 1.23 -19.58
C ARG A 163 -8.43 2.33 -20.61
N ASP A 164 -8.06 3.57 -20.34
CA ASP A 164 -8.18 4.69 -21.28
C ASP A 164 -7.07 4.65 -22.35
N GLU A 165 -7.45 4.51 -23.62
CA GLU A 165 -6.53 4.53 -24.76
C GLU A 165 -5.80 5.86 -24.93
N GLY A 166 -6.47 6.99 -24.65
CA GLY A 166 -5.87 8.32 -24.70
C GLY A 166 -4.78 8.46 -23.65
N TRP A 167 -5.04 7.96 -22.43
CA TRP A 167 -4.03 7.87 -21.38
C TRP A 167 -2.84 6.99 -21.77
N LYS A 168 -3.07 5.82 -22.37
CA LYS A 168 -1.99 4.95 -22.86
C LYS A 168 -1.09 5.66 -23.86
N LYS A 169 -1.68 6.30 -24.88
CA LYS A 169 -0.93 7.08 -25.89
C LYS A 169 -0.14 8.22 -25.25
N ARG A 170 -0.72 8.92 -24.27
CA ARG A 170 -0.04 9.98 -23.50
C ARG A 170 1.17 9.44 -22.72
N VAL A 171 1.00 8.33 -22.01
CA VAL A 171 2.08 7.69 -21.23
C VAL A 171 3.19 7.18 -22.14
N GLU A 172 2.87 6.58 -23.28
CA GLU A 172 3.85 6.15 -24.28
C GLU A 172 4.66 7.31 -24.84
N LYS A 173 4.01 8.41 -25.22
CA LYS A 173 4.68 9.63 -25.67
C LYS A 173 5.64 10.17 -24.62
N MET A 174 5.22 10.21 -23.37
CA MET A 174 6.05 10.64 -22.25
C MET A 174 7.25 9.71 -22.03
N LYS A 175 7.05 8.39 -22.05
CA LYS A 175 8.13 7.40 -21.95
C LYS A 175 9.12 7.54 -23.10
N ALA A 176 8.65 7.72 -24.33
CA ALA A 176 9.48 7.92 -25.51
C ALA A 176 10.34 9.20 -25.37
N GLN A 177 9.74 10.30 -24.91
CA GLN A 177 10.46 11.55 -24.67
C GLN A 177 11.53 11.41 -23.57
N THR A 178 11.22 10.72 -22.46
CA THR A 178 12.19 10.48 -21.39
C THR A 178 13.35 9.60 -21.88
N ARG A 179 13.06 8.53 -22.63
CA ARG A 179 14.09 7.68 -23.25
C ARG A 179 14.96 8.47 -24.22
N PHE A 180 14.34 9.30 -25.06
CA PHE A 180 15.07 10.15 -26.00
C PHE A 180 16.01 11.12 -25.30
N LYS A 181 15.55 11.79 -24.23
CA LYS A 181 16.40 12.65 -23.39
C LYS A 181 17.55 11.87 -22.75
N ALA A 182 17.29 10.68 -22.22
CA ALA A 182 18.33 9.84 -21.63
C ALA A 182 19.40 9.43 -22.67
N VAL A 183 18.98 9.00 -23.87
CA VAL A 183 19.90 8.66 -24.96
C VAL A 183 20.72 9.87 -25.40
N GLY A 184 20.10 11.04 -25.54
CA GLY A 184 20.82 12.28 -25.87
C GLY A 184 21.87 12.65 -24.82
N SER A 185 21.57 12.49 -23.53
CA SER A 185 22.52 12.70 -22.44
C SER A 185 23.70 11.71 -22.50
N ILE A 186 23.42 10.42 -22.78
CA ILE A 186 24.45 9.39 -22.94
C ILE A 186 25.34 9.69 -24.15
N ALA A 187 24.74 10.07 -25.29
CA ALA A 187 25.46 10.42 -26.51
C ALA A 187 26.41 11.61 -26.26
N LYS A 188 25.92 12.67 -25.61
CA LYS A 188 26.74 13.84 -25.26
C LYS A 188 27.91 13.49 -24.33
N LEU A 189 27.69 12.63 -23.35
CA LEU A 189 28.76 12.12 -22.50
C LEU A 189 29.78 11.33 -23.32
N SER A 190 29.33 10.43 -24.19
CA SER A 190 30.21 9.62 -25.02
C SER A 190 31.09 10.44 -25.97
N THR A 191 30.55 11.52 -26.55
CA THR A 191 31.34 12.43 -27.41
C THR A 191 32.36 13.22 -26.61
N LEU A 192 32.01 13.72 -25.43
CA LEU A 192 32.96 14.39 -24.53
C LEU A 192 34.11 13.48 -24.09
N PHE A 193 33.81 12.21 -23.78
CA PHE A 193 34.86 11.22 -23.46
C PHE A 193 35.74 10.88 -24.66
N ALA A 194 35.16 10.79 -25.87
CA ALA A 194 35.92 10.54 -27.08
C ALA A 194 36.83 11.72 -27.47
N GLU A 195 36.36 12.96 -27.30
CA GLU A 195 37.17 14.17 -27.52
C GLU A 195 38.31 14.28 -26.50
N ASN A 196 38.03 14.04 -25.21
CA ASN A 196 39.07 14.01 -24.18
C ASN A 196 40.14 12.92 -24.38
N ASN A 197 39.79 11.79 -25.01
CA ASN A 197 40.79 10.77 -25.39
C ASN A 197 41.62 11.20 -26.60
N LYS A 198 41.02 11.89 -27.60
CA LYS A 198 41.78 12.46 -28.71
C LYS A 198 42.78 13.52 -28.25
N ASP A 199 42.40 14.38 -27.30
CA ASP A 199 43.33 15.38 -26.75
C ASP A 199 44.49 14.73 -25.97
N LYS A 200 44.26 13.59 -25.31
CA LYS A 200 45.33 12.82 -24.66
C LYS A 200 46.26 12.12 -25.67
N ASP A 201 45.73 11.54 -26.74
CA ASP A 201 46.53 10.88 -27.77
C ASP A 201 47.38 11.89 -28.58
N VAL A 202 46.87 13.12 -28.82
CA VAL A 202 47.64 14.20 -29.46
C VAL A 202 48.78 14.71 -28.56
N SER A 203 48.59 14.71 -27.24
CA SER A 203 49.65 15.09 -26.29
C SER A 203 50.78 14.06 -26.18
N ASN A 204 50.51 12.77 -26.41
CA ASN A 204 51.52 11.71 -26.38
C ASN A 204 52.35 11.63 -27.67
N ASN A 205 51.76 11.94 -28.83
CA ASN A 205 52.46 11.88 -30.13
C ASN A 205 53.50 12.99 -30.37
N ASN A 206 53.55 14.02 -29.52
CA ASN A 206 54.57 15.08 -29.61
C ASN A 206 55.87 14.73 -28.84
N THR A 207 55.98 13.54 -28.24
CA THR A 207 57.12 13.15 -27.41
C THR A 207 58.08 12.13 -28.06
N GLU A 208 57.80 11.64 -29.27
CA GLU A 208 58.59 10.56 -29.90
C GLU A 208 59.51 11.00 -31.07
N ASN A 209 59.67 12.30 -31.33
CA ASN A 209 60.61 12.79 -32.36
C ASN A 209 61.85 13.46 -31.75
N HIS A 210 62.70 12.68 -31.09
CA HIS A 210 64.14 12.96 -31.01
C HIS A 210 64.88 11.71 -30.51
N ASN A 211 65.49 10.97 -31.44
CA ASN A 211 66.84 10.38 -31.34
C ASN A 211 67.02 9.28 -32.41
N THR A 212 67.32 9.71 -33.64
CA THR A 212 68.20 8.96 -34.52
C THR A 212 69.63 9.46 -34.27
N GLU A 213 70.54 8.57 -33.87
CA GLU A 213 71.82 8.31 -34.57
C GLU A 213 72.83 7.53 -33.71
N ASN A 214 73.58 6.66 -34.41
CA ASN A 214 74.79 5.91 -34.01
C ASN A 214 74.50 4.63 -33.18
N GLU A 215 74.84 3.42 -33.62
CA GLU A 215 76.15 2.99 -34.14
C GLU A 215 76.08 1.78 -35.09
N GLN A 216 77.00 1.79 -36.05
CA GLN A 216 77.30 0.74 -37.02
C GLN A 216 78.22 -0.36 -36.44
N ASN A 217 78.02 -1.58 -36.96
CA ASN A 217 79.01 -2.60 -37.33
C ASN A 217 79.88 -3.29 -36.26
N GLY A 218 79.90 -4.64 -36.36
CA GLY A 218 81.15 -5.39 -36.22
C GLY A 218 81.02 -6.83 -35.70
N ASN A 219 80.90 -7.77 -36.65
CA ASN A 219 81.18 -9.23 -36.60
C ASN A 219 80.53 -10.12 -35.54
#